data_AF-A0A8E7KZ39-F1
#
_entry.id   AF-A0A8E7KZ39-F1
#
_cell.length_a   1.000
_cell.length_b   1.000
_cell.length_c   1.000
_cell.angle_alpha   90.00
_cell.angle_beta   90.00
_cell.angle_gamma   90.00
#
_symmetry.space_group_name_H-M   'P 1'
#
loop_
_entity.id
_entity.type
_entity.pdbx_description
1 polymer ?
#
loop_
_entity_poly.entity_id
_entity_poly.type
_entity_poly.pdbx_seq_one_letter_code
_entity_poly.pdbx_strand_id
1 'polypeptide(L)'
;GEVYKNPNTTKEERKRWQSTLDKHLRKKMNLKPVTRMNGNFARKLMTKETVEAVCELVMCEERHEVLRELMDLYLKMKPVWRSSCPTKECPELVCQYSFNSQRFAELLSTKLRYRYDGKITNYFHKTLAHVPEIIERDGSIG
;
A
#
# COMPACT_ATOMS: atom_id res chain seq x y z
N GLY A 1 -11.18 7.28 11.37
CA GLY A 1 -10.20 8.14 12.06
C GLY A 1 -9.95 9.47 11.36
N GLU A 2 -10.04 9.54 10.02
CA GLU A 2 -10.05 10.82 9.27
C GLU A 2 -9.00 11.86 9.71
N VAL A 3 -7.74 11.43 9.87
CA VAL A 3 -6.62 12.27 10.38
C VAL A 3 -6.46 13.59 9.61
N TYR A 4 -6.82 13.62 8.34
CA TYR A 4 -6.78 14.83 7.51
C TYR A 4 -7.73 15.94 7.99
N LYS A 5 -8.81 15.61 8.73
CA LYS A 5 -9.73 16.59 9.34
C LYS A 5 -9.27 17.04 10.72
N ASN A 6 -8.63 16.16 11.48
CA ASN A 6 -8.14 16.45 12.83
C ASN A 6 -6.66 16.05 12.96
N PRO A 7 -5.71 16.94 12.60
CA PRO A 7 -4.28 16.62 12.63
C PRO A 7 -3.74 16.43 14.05
N ASN A 8 -4.37 17.04 15.05
CA ASN A 8 -3.92 17.06 16.45
C ASN A 8 -4.53 15.92 17.29
N THR A 9 -4.77 14.76 16.67
CA THR A 9 -5.32 13.59 17.37
C THR A 9 -4.41 13.12 18.51
N THR A 10 -5.00 12.80 19.66
CA THR A 10 -4.30 12.25 20.84
C THR A 10 -3.74 10.84 20.61
N LYS A 11 -2.83 10.38 21.47
CA LYS A 11 -2.26 9.02 21.40
C LYS A 11 -3.33 7.96 21.68
N GLU A 12 -4.25 8.26 22.59
CA GLU A 12 -5.34 7.41 23.05
C GLU A 12 -6.33 7.14 21.91
N GLU A 13 -6.70 8.18 21.18
CA GLU A 13 -7.57 8.06 19.99
C GLU A 13 -6.89 7.26 18.87
N ARG A 14 -5.58 7.48 18.63
CA ARG A 14 -4.83 6.67 17.64
C ARG A 14 -4.80 5.20 18.02
N LYS A 15 -4.61 4.86 19.30
CA LYS A 15 -4.72 3.49 19.82
C LYS A 15 -6.13 2.92 19.61
N ARG A 16 -7.17 3.72 19.83
CA ARG A 16 -8.56 3.31 19.58
C ARG A 16 -8.78 2.98 18.11
N TRP A 17 -8.30 3.80 17.18
CA TRP A 17 -8.41 3.53 15.75
C TRP A 17 -7.66 2.27 15.31
N GLN A 18 -6.47 2.04 15.85
CA GLN A 18 -5.73 0.81 15.62
C GLN A 18 -6.53 -0.41 16.11
N SER A 19 -7.09 -0.35 17.33
CA SER A 19 -7.91 -1.43 17.88
C SER A 19 -9.17 -1.70 17.05
N THR A 20 -9.83 -0.67 16.53
CA THR A 20 -10.98 -0.81 15.62
C THR A 20 -10.59 -1.54 14.34
N LEU A 21 -9.49 -1.13 13.71
CA LEU A 21 -8.97 -1.79 12.50
C LEU A 21 -8.63 -3.26 12.78
N ASP A 22 -7.89 -3.53 13.85
CA ASP A 22 -7.48 -4.87 14.25
C ASP A 22 -8.67 -5.81 14.49
N LYS A 23 -9.70 -5.32 15.20
CA LYS A 23 -10.94 -6.08 15.44
C LYS A 23 -11.68 -6.38 14.14
N HIS A 24 -11.75 -5.40 13.24
CA HIS A 24 -12.45 -5.56 11.97
C HIS A 24 -11.73 -6.54 11.04
N LEU A 25 -10.40 -6.40 10.88
CA LEU A 25 -9.58 -7.33 10.09
C LEU A 25 -9.63 -8.75 10.66
N ARG A 26 -9.67 -8.91 11.98
CA ARG A 26 -9.87 -10.22 12.59
C ARG A 26 -11.24 -10.81 12.25
N LYS A 27 -12.31 -10.00 12.28
CA LYS A 27 -13.68 -10.45 11.99
C LYS A 27 -13.88 -10.80 10.52
N LYS A 28 -13.43 -9.94 9.60
CA LYS A 28 -13.66 -10.10 8.15
C LYS A 28 -12.66 -11.02 7.48
N MET A 29 -11.39 -10.92 7.85
CA MET A 29 -10.28 -11.56 7.14
C MET A 29 -9.62 -12.69 7.96
N ASN A 30 -10.11 -12.96 9.17
CA ASN A 30 -9.46 -13.87 10.14
C ASN A 30 -7.97 -13.51 10.38
N LEU A 31 -7.63 -12.21 10.29
CA LEU A 31 -6.27 -11.72 10.51
C LEU A 31 -6.05 -11.37 11.98
N LYS A 32 -5.21 -12.17 12.65
CA LYS A 32 -4.80 -11.90 14.03
C LYS A 32 -3.85 -10.69 14.07
N PRO A 33 -4.10 -9.70 14.93
CA PRO A 33 -3.19 -8.56 15.09
C PRO A 33 -1.78 -9.00 15.46
N VAL A 34 -0.78 -8.28 14.94
CA VAL A 34 0.64 -8.54 15.21
C VAL A 34 1.28 -7.31 15.83
N THR A 35 2.15 -7.52 16.81
CA THR A 35 2.95 -6.43 17.41
C THR A 35 3.98 -5.88 16.44
N ARG A 36 4.56 -6.75 15.59
CA ARG A 36 5.49 -6.38 14.54
C ARG A 36 5.04 -6.98 13.21
N MET A 37 4.94 -6.12 12.19
CA MET A 37 4.62 -6.54 10.83
C MET A 37 5.65 -7.57 10.33
N ASN A 38 5.18 -8.70 9.83
CA ASN A 38 6.00 -9.74 9.22
C ASN A 38 5.54 -10.04 7.78
N GLY A 39 6.37 -10.75 7.02
CA GLY A 39 6.08 -11.04 5.62
C GLY A 39 4.80 -11.83 5.39
N ASN A 40 4.43 -12.74 6.29
CA ASN A 40 3.21 -13.53 6.18
C ASN A 40 1.96 -12.65 6.36
N PHE A 41 2.00 -11.76 7.35
CA PHE A 41 0.93 -10.79 7.58
C PHE A 41 0.82 -9.83 6.39
N ALA A 42 1.94 -9.27 5.93
CA ALA A 42 1.97 -8.36 4.78
C ALA A 42 1.37 -9.01 3.52
N ARG A 43 1.69 -10.29 3.25
CA ARG A 43 1.10 -11.02 2.12
C ARG A 43 -0.42 -11.15 2.19
N LYS A 44 -0.98 -11.32 3.39
CA LYS A 44 -2.44 -11.40 3.57
C LYS A 44 -3.12 -10.03 3.58
N LEU A 45 -2.42 -9.00 4.06
CA LEU A 45 -2.93 -7.63 4.15
C LEU A 45 -2.99 -6.95 2.79
N MET A 46 -2.03 -7.22 1.90
CA MET A 46 -1.93 -6.53 0.62
C MET A 46 -2.81 -7.19 -0.45
N THR A 47 -4.13 -7.12 -0.27
CA THR A 47 -5.16 -7.66 -1.17
C THR A 47 -6.30 -6.67 -1.40
N LYS A 48 -7.03 -6.80 -2.51
CA LYS A 48 -8.24 -6.00 -2.78
C LYS A 48 -9.31 -6.22 -1.72
N GLU A 49 -9.51 -7.46 -1.30
CA GLU A 49 -10.46 -7.83 -0.25
C GLU A 49 -10.18 -7.10 1.08
N THR A 50 -8.91 -6.98 1.47
CA THR A 50 -8.53 -6.22 2.66
C THR A 50 -8.91 -4.75 2.53
N VAL A 51 -8.76 -4.15 1.34
CA VAL A 51 -9.17 -2.76 1.12
C VAL A 51 -10.67 -2.61 1.24
N GLU A 52 -11.47 -3.51 0.67
CA GLU A 52 -12.92 -3.45 0.84
C GLU A 52 -13.34 -3.53 2.31
N ALA A 53 -12.72 -4.43 3.09
CA ALA A 53 -12.95 -4.49 4.54
C ALA A 53 -12.55 -3.19 5.24
N VAL A 54 -11.46 -2.53 4.83
CA VAL A 54 -11.07 -1.24 5.39
C VAL A 54 -12.04 -0.12 4.97
N CYS A 55 -12.56 -0.16 3.75
CA CYS A 55 -13.54 0.81 3.24
C CYS A 55 -14.84 0.79 4.06
N GLU A 56 -15.27 -0.36 4.60
CA GLU A 56 -16.41 -0.45 5.53
C GLU A 56 -16.24 0.42 6.80
N LEU A 57 -15.01 0.74 7.18
CA LEU A 57 -14.69 1.59 8.33
C LEU A 57 -14.47 3.08 7.96
N VAL A 58 -14.42 3.41 6.67
CA VAL A 58 -14.14 4.75 6.17
C VAL A 58 -15.45 5.40 5.76
N MET A 59 -15.77 6.57 6.33
CA MET A 59 -17.04 7.23 6.03
C MET A 59 -17.07 7.98 4.69
N CYS A 60 -15.90 8.30 4.14
CA CYS A 60 -15.79 9.12 2.92
C CYS A 60 -15.60 8.22 1.69
N GLU A 61 -16.62 8.15 0.84
CA GLU A 61 -16.64 7.33 -0.39
C GLU A 61 -15.51 7.70 -1.36
N GLU A 62 -15.20 8.99 -1.55
CA GLU A 62 -14.06 9.40 -2.38
C GLU A 62 -12.73 8.79 -1.91
N ARG A 63 -12.58 8.55 -0.61
CA ARG A 63 -11.38 7.91 -0.07
C ARG A 63 -11.37 6.42 -0.30
N HIS A 64 -12.51 5.78 -0.53
CA HIS A 64 -12.56 4.37 -0.93
C HIS A 64 -11.92 4.22 -2.29
N GLU A 65 -12.28 5.08 -3.25
CA GLU A 65 -11.70 5.07 -4.60
C GLU A 65 -10.18 5.22 -4.56
N VAL A 66 -9.68 6.19 -3.77
CA VAL A 66 -8.23 6.38 -3.58
C VAL A 66 -7.55 5.14 -2.99
N LEU A 67 -8.16 4.50 -1.99
CA LEU A 67 -7.58 3.29 -1.37
C LEU A 67 -7.60 2.09 -2.33
N ARG A 68 -8.68 1.93 -3.10
CA ARG A 68 -8.81 0.90 -4.14
C ARG A 68 -7.79 1.09 -5.24
N GLU A 69 -7.63 2.32 -5.74
CA GLU A 69 -6.66 2.66 -6.79
C GLU A 69 -5.23 2.42 -6.30
N LEU A 70 -4.89 2.85 -5.08
CA LEU A 70 -3.57 2.59 -4.49
C LEU A 70 -3.26 1.10 -4.40
N MET A 71 -4.22 0.28 -3.97
CA MET A 71 -4.01 -1.16 -3.89
C MET A 71 -3.94 -1.81 -5.27
N ASP A 72 -4.73 -1.35 -6.24
CA ASP A 72 -4.68 -1.84 -7.61
C ASP A 72 -3.31 -1.58 -8.25
N LEU A 73 -2.79 -0.35 -8.12
CA LEU A 73 -1.45 0.01 -8.55
C LEU A 73 -0.38 -0.80 -7.82
N TYR A 74 -0.49 -0.96 -6.50
CA TYR A 74 0.44 -1.79 -5.73
C TYR A 74 0.46 -3.24 -6.26
N LEU A 75 -0.71 -3.82 -6.57
CA LEU A 75 -0.82 -5.18 -7.07
C LEU A 75 -0.32 -5.33 -8.51
N LYS A 76 -0.43 -4.29 -9.35
CA LYS A 76 0.18 -4.25 -10.69
C LYS A 76 1.70 -4.18 -10.62
N MET A 77 2.26 -3.43 -9.66
CA MET A 77 3.70 -3.29 -9.56
C MET A 77 4.37 -4.45 -8.81
N LYS A 78 3.69 -5.04 -7.82
CA LYS A 78 4.26 -6.06 -6.91
C LYS A 78 4.91 -7.27 -7.59
N PRO A 79 4.36 -7.85 -8.67
CA PRO A 79 4.98 -8.98 -9.36
C PRO A 79 6.39 -8.67 -9.85
N VAL A 80 6.65 -7.45 -10.27
CA VAL A 80 7.92 -7.06 -10.91
C VAL A 80 9.12 -7.23 -9.96
N TRP A 81 8.97 -6.92 -8.67
CA TRP A 81 10.04 -7.13 -7.67
C TRP A 81 9.91 -8.44 -6.87
N ARG A 82 8.96 -9.31 -7.23
CA ARG A 82 8.71 -10.59 -6.53
C ARG A 82 8.91 -11.81 -7.39
N SER A 83 8.85 -11.66 -8.70
CA SER A 83 9.08 -12.72 -9.68
C SER A 83 10.57 -13.04 -9.78
N SER A 84 10.87 -14.32 -10.06
CA SER A 84 12.23 -14.79 -10.30
C SER A 84 12.76 -14.31 -11.65
N CYS A 85 11.87 -14.13 -12.65
CA CYS A 85 12.22 -13.62 -13.98
C CYS A 85 11.08 -12.73 -14.53
N PRO A 86 10.96 -11.47 -14.04
CA PRO A 86 9.83 -10.60 -14.36
C PRO A 86 9.70 -10.27 -15.85
N THR A 87 10.81 -10.22 -16.60
CA THR A 87 10.80 -9.99 -18.05
C THR A 87 10.17 -11.12 -18.85
N LYS A 88 10.02 -12.32 -18.28
CA LYS A 88 9.32 -13.46 -18.88
C LYS A 88 7.96 -13.71 -18.24
N GLU A 89 7.87 -13.62 -16.92
CA GLU A 89 6.67 -13.95 -16.15
C GLU A 89 5.62 -12.83 -16.17
N CYS A 90 6.05 -11.56 -16.26
CA CYS A 90 5.15 -10.41 -16.26
C CYS A 90 5.67 -9.22 -17.11
N PRO A 91 6.00 -9.43 -18.41
CA PRO A 91 6.61 -8.42 -19.27
C PRO A 91 5.78 -7.13 -19.38
N GLU A 92 4.45 -7.24 -19.45
CA GLU A 92 3.57 -6.07 -19.51
C GLU A 92 3.66 -5.21 -18.26
N LEU A 93 3.77 -5.82 -17.08
CA LEU A 93 3.87 -5.11 -15.80
C LEU A 93 5.24 -4.44 -15.64
N VAL A 94 6.30 -5.04 -16.18
CA VAL A 94 7.64 -4.42 -16.26
C VAL A 94 7.56 -3.15 -17.11
N CYS A 95 6.99 -3.25 -18.31
CA CYS A 95 6.86 -2.11 -19.24
C CYS A 95 6.02 -0.97 -18.64
N GLN A 96 4.92 -1.29 -17.94
CA GLN A 96 4.05 -0.30 -17.31
C GLN A 96 4.54 0.19 -15.95
N TYR A 97 5.66 -0.32 -15.43
CA TYR A 97 6.07 -0.06 -14.05
C TYR A 97 6.26 1.44 -13.78
N SER A 98 7.00 2.14 -14.64
CA SER A 98 7.30 3.56 -14.47
C SER A 98 6.03 4.42 -14.48
N PHE A 99 5.06 4.08 -15.32
CA PHE A 99 3.76 4.75 -15.34
C PHE A 99 2.99 4.50 -14.03
N ASN A 100 2.92 3.22 -13.62
CA ASN A 100 2.21 2.84 -12.39
C ASN A 100 2.85 3.46 -11.14
N SER A 101 4.18 3.53 -11.07
CA SER A 101 4.90 4.11 -9.94
C SER A 101 4.74 5.62 -9.88
N GLN A 102 4.72 6.30 -11.03
CA GLN A 102 4.43 7.73 -11.13
C GLN A 102 3.01 8.04 -10.64
N ARG A 103 2.00 7.29 -11.12
CA ARG A 103 0.61 7.46 -10.67
C ARG A 103 0.45 7.16 -9.18
N PHE A 104 1.15 6.15 -8.66
CA PHE A 104 1.16 5.85 -7.24
C PHE A 104 1.71 7.02 -6.43
N ALA A 105 2.85 7.60 -6.85
CA ALA A 105 3.46 8.76 -6.21
C ALA A 105 2.56 10.01 -6.28
N GLU A 106 1.86 10.22 -7.39
CA GLU A 106 0.87 11.29 -7.55
C GLU A 106 -0.26 11.16 -6.51
N LEU A 107 -0.85 9.97 -6.33
CA LEU A 107 -1.87 9.72 -5.32
C LEU A 107 -1.36 9.98 -3.90
N LEU A 108 -0.12 9.59 -3.60
CA LEU A 108 0.51 9.86 -2.30
C LEU A 108 0.66 11.37 -2.04
N SER A 109 1.15 12.11 -3.04
CA SER A 109 1.47 13.54 -2.93
C SER A 109 0.23 14.45 -2.95
N THR A 110 -0.88 13.98 -3.53
CA THR A 110 -2.12 14.75 -3.65
C THR A 110 -3.15 14.30 -2.60
N LYS A 111 -3.72 13.10 -2.76
CA LYS A 111 -4.83 12.58 -1.95
C LYS A 111 -4.41 12.15 -0.54
N LEU A 112 -3.13 11.80 -0.36
CA LEU A 112 -2.55 11.41 0.93
C LEU A 112 -1.47 12.38 1.44
N ARG A 113 -1.47 13.64 0.95
CA ARG A 113 -0.48 14.67 1.31
C ARG A 113 -0.32 14.82 2.83
N TYR A 114 -1.41 14.82 3.59
CA TYR A 114 -1.40 14.90 5.05
C TYR A 114 -0.48 13.88 5.74
N ARG A 115 -0.16 12.75 5.08
CA ARG A 115 0.74 11.71 5.57
C ARG A 115 2.13 11.75 4.95
N TYR A 116 2.26 12.20 3.69
CA TYR A 116 3.48 12.07 2.89
C TYR A 116 4.14 13.40 2.51
N ASP A 117 3.62 14.54 2.98
CA ASP A 117 4.26 15.84 2.77
C ASP A 117 5.65 15.87 3.44
N GLY A 118 6.69 16.08 2.63
CA GLY A 118 8.09 16.11 3.05
C GLY A 118 8.65 14.80 3.64
N LYS A 119 7.92 13.67 3.57
CA LYS A 119 8.38 12.39 4.16
C LYS A 119 7.87 11.17 3.41
N ILE A 120 8.78 10.24 3.16
CA ILE A 120 8.50 8.92 2.57
C ILE A 120 9.36 7.86 3.26
N THR A 121 8.92 6.60 3.28
CA THR A 121 9.73 5.52 3.86
C THR A 121 10.82 5.10 2.88
N ASN A 122 11.96 4.65 3.39
CA ASN A 122 13.08 4.19 2.55
C ASN A 122 12.66 3.10 1.56
N TYR A 123 11.81 2.16 1.99
CA TYR A 123 11.30 1.11 1.10
C TYR A 123 10.39 1.67 0.00
N PHE A 124 9.47 2.59 0.32
CA PHE A 124 8.66 3.22 -0.73
C PHE A 124 9.50 3.99 -1.73
N HIS A 125 10.49 4.76 -1.26
CA HIS A 125 11.39 5.47 -2.16
C HIS A 125 12.13 4.50 -3.10
N LYS A 126 12.72 3.43 -2.56
CA LYS A 126 13.40 2.40 -3.37
C LYS A 126 12.47 1.72 -4.37
N THR A 127 11.27 1.34 -3.92
CA THR A 127 10.28 0.68 -4.77
C THR A 127 9.85 1.59 -5.92
N LEU A 128 9.49 2.84 -5.63
CA LEU A 128 8.93 3.73 -6.64
C LEU A 128 9.98 4.27 -7.63
N ALA A 129 11.24 4.39 -7.21
CA ALA A 129 12.29 5.02 -8.02
C ALA A 129 13.24 4.03 -8.72
N HIS A 130 13.62 2.92 -8.09
CA HIS A 130 14.78 2.14 -8.52
C HIS A 130 14.46 0.73 -9.02
N VAL A 131 13.21 0.27 -8.90
CA VAL A 131 12.88 -1.10 -9.34
C VAL A 131 13.12 -1.32 -10.83
N PRO A 132 12.72 -0.43 -11.77
CA PRO A 132 13.00 -0.62 -13.19
C PRO A 132 14.51 -0.76 -13.48
N GLU A 133 15.31 0.15 -12.94
CA GLU A 133 16.78 0.15 -13.12
C GLU A 133 17.42 -1.14 -12.61
N ILE A 134 16.96 -1.65 -11.46
CA ILE A 134 17.46 -2.91 -10.90
C ILE A 134 17.05 -4.10 -11.76
N ILE A 135 15.82 -4.13 -12.28
CA ILE A 135 15.37 -5.21 -13.17
C ILE A 135 16.13 -5.22 -14.50
N GLU A 136 16.42 -4.06 -15.07
CA GLU A 136 17.22 -3.95 -16.28
C GLU A 136 18.67 -4.41 -16.06
N ARG A 137 19.26 -4.10 -14.90
CA ARG A 137 20.63 -4.45 -14.56
C ARG A 137 20.81 -5.91 -14.14
N ASP A 138 19.98 -6.37 -13.21
CA ASP A 138 20.16 -7.65 -12.50
C ASP A 138 19.20 -8.74 -13.02
N GLY A 139 18.22 -8.39 -13.84
CA GLY A 139 17.20 -9.29 -14.37
C GLY A 139 16.08 -9.65 -13.39
N SER A 140 16.33 -9.59 -12.08
CA SER A 140 15.35 -9.84 -11.03
C SER A 140 15.74 -9.22 -9.68
N ILE A 141 14.79 -9.15 -8.74
CA ILE A 141 14.99 -8.67 -7.35
C ILE A 141 14.68 -9.77 -6.33
N GLY A 142 13.68 -10.61 -6.63
CA GLY A 142 12.96 -11.46 -5.69
C GLY A 142 13.61 -12.80 -5.38
#